data_AF-X1K0T1-F1
#
_entry.id   AF-X1K0T1-F1
#
_cell.length_a   1.000
_cell.length_b   1.000
_cell.length_c   1.000
_cell.angle_alpha   90.00
_cell.angle_beta   90.00
_cell.angle_gamma   90.00
#
_symmetry.space_group_name_H-M   'P 1'
#
loop_
_entity.id
_entity.type
_entity.pdbx_description
1 polymer ?
#
loop_
_entity_poly.entity_id
_entity_poly.type
_entity_poly.pdbx_seq_one_letter_code
_entity_poly.pdbx_strand_id
1 'polypeptide(L)'
;ADSFPYTWFFVETLISGKPFVDSSILRYGNIWYIFTATTRNATLRLYYAKELTGPWTEHPESPIIEGNAHIARPGGKISIFDGRIIRFAQDDDPIYGKQVWAFEITKLTPEVYEEHIADKNPILKGTSSGWNADCMHHICPCQVNNKWIASVDGGRQMPR
;
A
#
# COMPACT_ATOMS: atom_id res chain seq x y z
N ALA A 1 15.08 19.69 -0.07
CA ALA A 1 15.75 19.34 -1.33
C ALA A 1 16.13 20.63 -2.02
N ASP A 2 17.42 20.84 -2.28
CA ASP A 2 17.89 22.11 -2.83
C ASP A 2 17.57 22.25 -4.34
N SER A 3 17.11 21.17 -4.98
CA SER A 3 16.61 21.14 -6.36
C SER A 3 15.67 19.94 -6.61
N PHE A 4 14.50 19.91 -6.00
CA PHE A 4 13.47 18.89 -6.29
C PHE A 4 13.02 19.00 -7.77
N PRO A 5 12.91 17.90 -8.54
CA PRO A 5 13.03 16.48 -8.17
C PRO A 5 14.41 15.83 -8.44
N TYR A 6 15.45 16.62 -8.75
CA TYR A 6 16.73 16.14 -9.29
C TYR A 6 17.74 15.69 -8.23
N THR A 7 17.72 16.29 -7.05
CA THR A 7 18.70 15.99 -5.99
C THR A 7 18.02 15.52 -4.71
N TRP A 8 18.49 14.39 -4.19
CA TRP A 8 18.01 13.75 -2.98
C TRP A 8 19.17 13.53 -2.02
N PHE A 9 18.93 13.70 -0.72
CA PHE A 9 19.87 13.36 0.34
C PHE A 9 19.19 12.44 1.34
N PHE A 10 19.98 11.56 1.96
CA PHE A 10 19.49 10.70 3.03
C PHE A 10 19.08 11.56 4.23
N VAL A 11 17.87 11.33 4.75
CA VAL A 11 17.35 12.02 5.93
C VAL A 11 17.35 11.07 7.11
N GLU A 12 16.64 9.94 7.00
CA GLU A 12 16.47 9.00 8.09
C GLU A 12 16.06 7.61 7.58
N THR A 13 16.39 6.57 8.34
CA THR A 13 15.81 5.22 8.21
C THR A 13 14.56 5.13 9.07
N LEU A 14 13.38 5.08 8.44
CA LEU A 14 12.10 5.15 9.19
C LEU A 14 11.84 3.90 10.04
N ILE A 15 12.06 2.71 9.49
CA ILE A 15 11.90 1.41 10.16
C ILE A 15 13.01 0.45 9.73
N SER A 16 13.43 -0.45 10.62
CA SER A 16 14.51 -1.42 10.37
C SER A 16 14.27 -2.73 11.13
N GLY A 17 15.12 -3.75 10.88
CA GLY A 17 15.10 -5.03 11.61
C GLY A 17 14.27 -6.15 10.99
N LYS A 18 13.58 -5.90 9.85
CA LYS A 18 12.86 -6.93 9.08
C LYS A 18 13.02 -6.68 7.56
N PRO A 19 12.84 -7.71 6.70
CA PRO A 19 12.87 -7.53 5.24
C PRO A 19 11.56 -6.92 4.73
N PHE A 20 11.39 -5.63 4.95
CA PHE A 20 10.20 -4.86 4.57
C PHE A 20 10.10 -4.68 3.05
N VAL A 21 8.88 -4.77 2.50
CA VAL A 21 8.60 -4.54 1.08
C VAL A 21 7.34 -3.68 0.90
N ASP A 22 7.36 -2.84 -0.14
CA ASP A 22 6.25 -2.00 -0.61
C ASP A 22 5.56 -1.16 0.46
N SER A 23 6.35 -0.53 1.32
CA SER A 23 5.85 0.34 2.38
C SER A 23 4.99 1.50 1.84
N SER A 24 3.77 1.62 2.35
CA SER A 24 2.84 2.71 2.06
C SER A 24 2.65 3.59 3.28
N ILE A 25 2.76 4.90 3.10
CA ILE A 25 2.72 5.89 4.18
C ILE A 25 1.41 6.69 4.12
N LEU A 26 0.79 6.90 5.27
CA LEU A 26 -0.40 7.75 5.45
C LEU A 26 -0.17 8.71 6.62
N ARG A 27 -0.62 9.96 6.49
CA ARG A 27 -0.83 10.85 7.63
C ARG A 27 -2.33 10.98 7.88
N TYR A 28 -2.78 10.60 9.07
CA TYR A 28 -4.19 10.67 9.48
C TYR A 28 -4.28 11.01 10.96
N GLY A 29 -5.21 11.90 11.34
CA GLY A 29 -5.37 12.31 12.75
C GLY A 29 -4.10 12.90 13.39
N ASN A 30 -3.27 13.62 12.63
CA ASN A 30 -1.93 14.11 13.03
C ASN A 30 -0.90 13.02 13.38
N ILE A 31 -1.17 11.77 13.02
CA ILE A 31 -0.28 10.63 13.23
C ILE A 31 0.16 10.10 11.86
N TRP A 32 1.41 9.68 11.77
CA TRP A 32 1.96 8.99 10.61
C TRP A 32 1.83 7.49 10.79
N TYR A 33 1.50 6.79 9.71
CA TYR A 33 1.35 5.34 9.65
C TYR A 33 2.17 4.77 8.50
N ILE A 34 2.83 3.63 8.72
CA ILE A 34 3.46 2.81 7.67
C ILE A 34 2.79 1.44 7.64
N PHE A 35 2.31 1.07 6.47
CA PHE A 35 1.83 -0.26 6.13
C PHE A 35 2.90 -0.93 5.28
N THR A 36 3.41 -2.08 5.71
CA THR A 36 4.54 -2.73 5.02
C THR A 36 4.42 -4.24 5.06
N ALA A 37 4.75 -4.90 3.95
CA ALA A 37 4.75 -6.34 3.90
C ALA A 37 6.07 -6.94 4.38
N THR A 38 5.98 -8.14 4.95
CA THR A 38 7.09 -9.02 5.33
C THR A 38 6.73 -10.46 4.97
N THR A 39 7.67 -11.39 5.17
CA THR A 39 7.43 -12.85 5.05
C THR A 39 6.83 -13.24 3.70
N ARG A 40 7.61 -13.16 2.62
CA ARG A 40 7.17 -13.54 1.25
C ARG A 40 5.81 -12.93 0.87
N ASN A 41 5.59 -11.66 1.19
CA ASN A 41 4.39 -10.90 0.84
C ASN A 41 3.09 -11.35 1.54
N ALA A 42 3.18 -12.20 2.56
CA ALA A 42 2.01 -12.79 3.23
C ALA A 42 1.71 -12.19 4.61
N THR A 43 2.56 -11.30 5.13
CA THR A 43 2.37 -10.65 6.44
C THR A 43 2.35 -9.13 6.29
N LEU A 44 1.25 -8.48 6.66
CA LEU A 44 1.14 -7.01 6.70
C LEU A 44 1.39 -6.50 8.12
N ARG A 45 2.35 -5.58 8.24
CA ARG A 45 2.69 -4.92 9.49
C ARG A 45 2.29 -3.45 9.45
N LEU A 46 1.90 -2.94 10.60
CA LEU A 46 1.51 -1.56 10.80
C LEU A 46 2.46 -0.92 11.83
N TYR A 47 2.97 0.26 11.49
CA TYR A 47 3.77 1.11 12.37
C TYR A 47 3.16 2.49 12.44
N TYR A 48 3.39 3.21 13.54
CA TYR A 48 2.97 4.60 13.68
C TYR A 48 4.05 5.48 14.32
N ALA A 49 3.96 6.78 14.05
CA ALA A 49 4.85 7.81 14.62
C ALA A 49 4.13 9.17 14.70
N LYS A 50 4.57 10.04 15.62
CA LYS A 50 4.10 11.43 15.68
C LYS A 50 4.72 12.29 14.58
N GLU A 51 5.99 12.04 14.28
CA GLU A 51 6.74 12.73 13.23
C GLU A 51 7.15 11.75 12.13
N LEU A 52 7.27 12.23 10.89
CA LEU A 52 7.64 11.39 9.76
C LEU A 52 9.02 10.75 9.94
N THR A 53 9.95 11.47 10.57
CA THR A 53 11.31 11.01 10.91
C THR A 53 11.34 10.11 12.15
N GLY A 54 10.19 9.74 12.69
CA GLY A 54 10.08 8.85 13.84
C GLY A 54 10.19 9.55 15.20
N PRO A 55 10.42 8.79 16.30
CA PRO A 55 10.59 7.34 16.30
C PRO A 55 9.31 6.61 15.86
N TRP A 56 9.49 5.52 15.12
CA TRP A 56 8.40 4.64 14.68
C TRP A 56 8.21 3.49 15.66
N THR A 57 6.96 3.20 16.00
CA THR A 57 6.56 2.11 16.90
C THR A 57 5.68 1.12 16.14
N GLU A 58 5.94 -0.18 16.29
CA GLU A 58 5.06 -1.21 15.72
C GLU A 58 3.71 -1.16 16.45
N HIS A 59 2.62 -1.14 15.69
CA HIS A 59 1.25 -1.07 16.23
C HIS A 59 0.98 -2.32 17.09
N PRO A 60 0.26 -2.22 18.22
CA PRO A 60 0.00 -3.36 19.11
C PRO A 60 -0.74 -4.52 18.44
N GLU A 61 -1.56 -4.24 17.43
CA GLU A 61 -2.25 -5.26 16.64
C GLU A 61 -1.45 -5.74 15.41
N SER A 62 -0.20 -5.30 15.25
CA SER A 62 0.68 -5.81 14.20
C SER A 62 1.23 -7.20 14.57
N PRO A 63 1.27 -8.18 13.64
CA PRO A 63 0.84 -8.06 12.25
C PRO A 63 -0.69 -8.00 12.12
N ILE A 64 -1.18 -7.06 11.31
CA ILE A 64 -2.62 -6.90 11.07
C ILE A 64 -3.15 -7.91 10.05
N ILE A 65 -2.25 -8.55 9.27
CA ILE A 65 -2.54 -9.71 8.42
C ILE A 65 -1.35 -10.67 8.53
N GLU A 66 -1.60 -11.96 8.71
CA GLU A 66 -0.58 -13.00 8.76
C GLU A 66 -0.94 -14.19 7.88
N GLY A 67 0.02 -14.65 7.06
CA GLY A 67 -0.14 -15.85 6.23
C GLY A 67 -1.12 -15.71 5.04
N ASN A 68 -1.42 -14.49 4.58
CA ASN A 68 -2.39 -14.26 3.50
C ASN A 68 -1.84 -13.36 2.39
N ALA A 69 -1.25 -13.99 1.37
CA ALA A 69 -0.67 -13.31 0.20
C ALA A 69 -1.71 -12.68 -0.74
N HIS A 70 -3.01 -12.92 -0.57
CA HIS A 70 -4.05 -12.25 -1.37
C HIS A 70 -4.23 -10.78 -0.98
N ILE A 71 -3.89 -10.40 0.25
CA ILE A 71 -4.33 -9.11 0.84
C ILE A 71 -3.26 -8.42 1.70
N ALA A 72 -2.14 -9.08 1.99
CA ALA A 72 -1.11 -8.54 2.89
C ALA A 72 -0.21 -7.50 2.22
N ARG A 73 0.20 -7.70 0.97
CA ARG A 73 1.14 -6.78 0.32
C ARG A 73 0.48 -5.45 -0.05
N PRO A 74 1.03 -4.29 0.32
CA PRO A 74 0.46 -3.02 -0.10
C PRO A 74 0.51 -2.87 -1.64
N GLY A 75 -0.62 -2.50 -2.23
CA GLY A 75 -0.79 -2.29 -3.67
C GLY A 75 -0.64 -0.82 -4.10
N GLY A 76 0.08 -0.01 -3.31
CA GLY A 76 0.34 1.39 -3.59
C GLY A 76 -0.27 2.38 -2.59
N LYS A 77 -0.48 3.62 -3.03
CA LYS A 77 -0.75 4.75 -2.14
C LYS A 77 -2.10 4.63 -1.43
N ILE A 78 -2.09 4.64 -0.10
CA ILE A 78 -3.31 4.77 0.72
C ILE A 78 -3.98 6.11 0.45
N SER A 79 -5.28 6.08 0.19
CA SER A 79 -6.02 7.23 -0.32
C SER A 79 -7.21 7.57 0.55
N ILE A 80 -7.51 8.87 0.69
CA ILE A 80 -8.70 9.34 1.41
C ILE A 80 -9.72 9.80 0.35
N PHE A 81 -10.88 9.13 0.31
CA PHE A 81 -11.97 9.41 -0.63
C PHE A 81 -13.27 9.65 0.15
N ASP A 82 -13.86 10.84 0.03
CA ASP A 82 -15.08 11.23 0.76
C ASP A 82 -14.99 10.93 2.28
N GLY A 83 -13.84 11.20 2.89
CA GLY A 83 -13.59 10.94 4.31
C GLY A 83 -13.26 9.49 4.66
N ARG A 84 -13.30 8.56 3.71
CA ARG A 84 -12.97 7.13 3.91
C ARG A 84 -11.52 6.87 3.55
N ILE A 85 -10.82 6.10 4.39
CA ILE A 85 -9.43 5.72 4.16
C ILE A 85 -9.41 4.39 3.40
N ILE A 86 -8.79 4.36 2.23
CA ILE A 86 -8.73 3.19 1.36
C ILE A 86 -7.28 2.70 1.25
N ARG A 87 -7.04 1.48 1.72
CA ARG A 87 -5.81 0.72 1.52
C ARG A 87 -5.95 -0.17 0.30
N PHE A 88 -4.93 -0.16 -0.56
CA PHE A 88 -4.86 -1.07 -1.69
C PHE A 88 -3.97 -2.25 -1.33
N ALA A 89 -4.37 -3.45 -1.76
CA ALA A 89 -3.62 -4.68 -1.53
C ALA A 89 -3.34 -5.38 -2.85
N GLN A 90 -2.08 -5.69 -3.09
CA GLN A 90 -1.64 -6.54 -4.19
C GLN A 90 -1.96 -8.01 -3.84
N ASP A 91 -2.65 -8.69 -4.76
CA ASP A 91 -2.92 -10.12 -4.69
C ASP A 91 -1.77 -10.89 -5.35
N ASP A 92 -1.00 -11.60 -4.52
CA ASP A 92 0.18 -12.37 -4.94
C ASP A 92 -0.08 -13.89 -5.01
N ASP A 93 -1.32 -14.36 -4.89
CA ASP A 93 -1.66 -15.79 -4.91
C ASP A 93 -2.79 -16.15 -5.92
N PRO A 94 -2.63 -17.22 -6.72
CA PRO A 94 -1.47 -18.15 -6.77
C PRO A 94 -0.30 -17.62 -7.61
N ILE A 95 -0.45 -16.42 -8.20
CA ILE A 95 0.56 -15.79 -9.04
C ILE A 95 0.84 -14.38 -8.55
N TYR A 96 2.09 -13.97 -8.66
CA TYR A 96 2.54 -12.62 -8.34
C TYR A 96 1.74 -11.57 -9.12
N GLY A 97 1.23 -10.56 -8.43
CA GLY A 97 0.64 -9.38 -9.03
C GLY A 97 -0.60 -9.66 -9.88
N LYS A 98 -1.44 -10.59 -9.43
CA LYS A 98 -2.66 -11.03 -10.13
C LYS A 98 -3.66 -9.90 -10.31
N GLN A 99 -3.87 -9.12 -9.26
CA GLN A 99 -4.89 -8.07 -9.17
C GLN A 99 -4.67 -7.18 -7.94
N VAL A 100 -5.47 -6.13 -7.81
CA VAL A 100 -5.51 -5.23 -6.65
C VAL A 100 -6.89 -5.23 -6.01
N TRP A 101 -6.90 -5.42 -4.70
CA TRP A 101 -8.08 -5.28 -3.84
C TRP A 101 -8.08 -3.92 -3.13
N ALA A 102 -9.27 -3.43 -2.80
CA ALA A 102 -9.45 -2.23 -1.99
C ALA A 102 -10.07 -2.60 -0.64
N PHE A 103 -9.49 -2.08 0.44
CA PHE A 103 -9.95 -2.21 1.81
C PHE A 103 -10.24 -0.82 2.37
N GLU A 104 -11.42 -0.63 2.94
CA GLU A 104 -11.73 0.57 3.70
C GLU A 104 -11.28 0.35 5.15
N ILE A 105 -10.41 1.23 5.63
CA ILE A 105 -9.98 1.27 7.03
C ILE A 105 -11.03 2.07 7.80
N THR A 106 -11.74 1.40 8.69
CA THR A 106 -12.86 1.95 9.47
C THR A 106 -12.41 2.46 10.84
N LYS A 107 -11.32 1.90 11.39
CA LYS A 107 -10.65 2.41 12.60
C LYS A 107 -9.15 2.46 12.37
N LEU A 108 -8.56 3.59 12.70
CA LEU A 108 -7.12 3.80 12.64
C LEU A 108 -6.71 4.75 13.77
N THR A 109 -6.26 4.17 14.87
CA THR A 109 -5.61 4.88 15.98
C THR A 109 -4.28 4.20 16.30
N PRO A 110 -3.48 4.68 17.27
CA PRO A 110 -2.32 3.93 17.75
C PRO A 110 -2.64 2.64 18.52
N GLU A 111 -3.90 2.45 18.90
CA GLU A 111 -4.36 1.33 19.73
C GLU A 111 -5.24 0.33 18.98
N VAL A 112 -5.97 0.78 17.95
CA VAL A 112 -6.98 -0.03 17.24
C VAL A 112 -6.87 0.15 15.74
N TYR A 113 -6.90 -0.97 15.03
CA TYR A 113 -6.96 -1.07 13.58
C TYR A 113 -8.13 -1.96 13.14
N GLU A 114 -8.98 -1.46 12.26
CA GLU A 114 -10.01 -2.27 11.61
C GLU A 114 -10.12 -1.89 10.14
N GLU A 115 -10.25 -2.90 9.28
CA GLU A 115 -10.56 -2.73 7.87
C GLU A 115 -11.57 -3.78 7.39
N HIS A 116 -12.26 -3.47 6.29
CA HIS A 116 -13.11 -4.40 5.56
C HIS A 116 -12.96 -4.22 4.06
N ILE A 117 -13.32 -5.24 3.29
CA ILE A 117 -13.26 -5.17 1.83
C ILE A 117 -14.22 -4.07 1.33
N ALA A 118 -13.69 -3.14 0.53
CA ALA A 118 -14.46 -1.98 0.06
C ALA A 118 -15.37 -2.31 -1.14
N ASP A 119 -14.95 -3.26 -1.99
CA ASP A 119 -15.72 -3.74 -3.15
C ASP A 119 -15.56 -5.26 -3.30
N LYS A 120 -16.60 -5.94 -3.78
CA LYS A 120 -16.54 -7.39 -4.04
C LYS A 120 -15.65 -7.75 -5.23
N ASN A 121 -15.32 -6.77 -6.07
CA ASN A 121 -14.47 -6.94 -7.24
C ASN A 121 -13.10 -6.31 -7.01
N PRO A 122 -12.04 -6.87 -7.62
CA PRO A 122 -10.75 -6.18 -7.66
C PRO A 122 -10.89 -4.87 -8.44
N ILE A 123 -10.24 -3.84 -7.94
CA ILE A 123 -10.25 -2.50 -8.55
C ILE A 123 -9.32 -2.41 -9.75
N LEU A 124 -8.36 -3.32 -9.85
CA LEU A 124 -7.37 -3.37 -10.92
C LEU A 124 -6.99 -4.83 -11.18
N LYS A 125 -6.89 -5.22 -12.45
CA LYS A 125 -6.39 -6.53 -12.87
C LYS A 125 -5.86 -6.46 -14.30
N GLY A 126 -5.05 -7.46 -14.66
CA GLY A 126 -4.59 -7.63 -16.03
C GLY A 126 -5.75 -7.79 -17.02
N THR A 127 -5.60 -7.21 -18.21
CA THR A 127 -6.59 -7.33 -19.29
C THR A 127 -6.35 -8.55 -20.18
N SER A 128 -5.28 -9.31 -19.90
CA SER A 128 -4.80 -10.43 -20.71
C SER A 128 -4.33 -10.03 -22.13
N SER A 129 -4.25 -8.73 -22.45
CA SER A 129 -3.77 -8.24 -23.75
C SER A 129 -3.14 -6.85 -23.65
N GLY A 130 -2.36 -6.44 -24.65
CA GLY A 130 -1.73 -5.11 -24.66
C GLY A 130 -0.61 -4.93 -23.63
N TRP A 131 -0.36 -3.68 -23.25
CA TRP A 131 0.71 -3.32 -22.29
C TRP A 131 0.35 -3.67 -20.84
N ASN A 132 -0.95 -3.79 -20.55
CA ASN A 132 -1.53 -4.09 -19.25
C ASN A 132 -2.10 -5.51 -19.17
N ALA A 133 -1.48 -6.45 -19.92
CA ALA A 133 -1.95 -7.83 -19.98
C ALA A 133 -1.85 -8.52 -18.61
N ASP A 134 -0.73 -8.30 -17.93
CA ASP A 134 -0.33 -8.92 -16.66
C ASP A 134 0.21 -7.85 -15.69
N CYS A 135 0.50 -8.28 -14.47
CA CYS A 135 1.18 -7.48 -13.45
C CYS A 135 0.57 -6.08 -13.21
N MET A 136 -0.75 -6.00 -13.27
CA MET A 136 -1.53 -4.81 -12.93
C MET A 136 -1.83 -4.83 -11.44
N HIS A 137 -0.83 -4.50 -10.62
CA HIS A 137 -0.82 -4.78 -9.18
C HIS A 137 -0.45 -3.58 -8.30
N HIS A 138 -0.21 -2.41 -8.88
CA HIS A 138 0.07 -1.19 -8.15
C HIS A 138 -0.80 -0.03 -8.65
N ILE A 139 -1.39 0.72 -7.72
CA ILE A 139 -2.20 1.90 -8.02
C ILE A 139 -1.83 3.08 -7.11
N CYS A 140 -1.74 4.25 -7.70
CA CYS A 140 -1.56 5.53 -7.01
C CYS A 140 -2.58 6.53 -7.54
N PRO A 141 -3.77 6.63 -6.93
CA PRO A 141 -4.77 7.59 -7.35
C PRO A 141 -4.44 8.99 -6.78
N CYS A 142 -4.74 10.01 -7.56
CA CYS A 142 -4.65 11.40 -7.14
C CYS A 142 -5.74 12.24 -7.82
N GLN A 143 -6.07 13.37 -7.19
CA GLN A 143 -7.06 14.29 -7.70
C GLN A 143 -6.36 15.44 -8.42
N VAL A 144 -6.76 15.70 -9.66
CA VAL A 144 -6.29 16.81 -10.50
C VAL A 144 -7.50 17.53 -11.07
N ASN A 145 -7.64 18.83 -10.81
CA ASN A 145 -8.77 19.65 -11.30
C ASN A 145 -10.15 19.03 -11.02
N ASN A 146 -10.38 18.55 -9.78
CA ASN A 146 -11.60 17.86 -9.36
C ASN A 146 -11.93 16.58 -10.13
N LYS A 147 -10.95 15.98 -10.80
CA LYS A 147 -11.06 14.67 -11.43
C LYS A 147 -10.09 13.70 -10.78
N TRP A 148 -10.51 12.46 -10.64
CA TRP A 148 -9.64 11.38 -10.24
C TRP A 148 -8.85 10.87 -11.46
N ILE A 149 -7.54 10.80 -11.30
CA ILE A 149 -6.65 10.07 -12.19
C ILE A 149 -5.88 9.05 -11.35
N ALA A 150 -5.41 7.97 -11.97
CA ALA A 150 -4.58 7.00 -11.30
C ALA A 150 -3.38 6.65 -12.16
N SER A 151 -2.20 6.65 -11.54
CA SER A 151 -1.03 5.98 -12.09
C SER A 151 -1.10 4.52 -11.70
N VAL A 152 -0.93 3.63 -12.67
CA VAL A 152 -0.91 2.18 -12.49
C VAL A 152 0.32 1.61 -13.17
N ASP A 153 0.80 0.48 -12.67
CA ASP A 153 1.78 -0.34 -13.39
C ASP A 153 1.09 -1.22 -14.43
N GLY A 154 1.85 -2.14 -15.01
CA GLY A 154 1.37 -3.11 -15.99
C GLY A 154 2.55 -3.74 -16.71
N GLY A 155 2.34 -4.96 -17.19
CA GLY A 155 3.32 -5.66 -17.98
C GLY A 155 2.70 -6.67 -18.92
N ARG A 156 3.59 -7.35 -19.65
CA ARG A 156 3.26 -8.52 -20.43
C ARG A 156 4.29 -9.57 -20.07
N GLN A 157 3.88 -10.62 -19.36
CA GLN A 157 4.75 -11.78 -19.20
C GLN A 157 4.90 -12.43 -20.57
N MET A 158 6.08 -12.29 -21.17
CA MET A 158 6.43 -13.06 -22.35
C MET A 158 6.40 -14.55 -21.94
N PRO A 159 5.88 -15.45 -22.80
CA PRO A 159 6.02 -16.88 -22.55
C PRO A 159 7.50 -17.19 -22.26
N ARG A 160 7.77 -17.87 -21.14
CA ARG A 160 9.11 -18.38 -20.84
C ARG A 160 9.52 -19.45 -21.83
#